data_AF-A0A924R1R1-F1
#
_entry.id   AF-A0A924R1R1-F1
#
_cell.length_a   1.000
_cell.length_b   1.000
_cell.length_c   1.000
_cell.angle_alpha   90.00
_cell.angle_beta   90.00
_cell.angle_gamma   90.00
#
_symmetry.space_group_name_H-M   'P 1'
#
loop_
_entity.id
_entity.type
_entity.pdbx_description
1 polymer ?
#
loop_
_entity_poly.entity_id
_entity_poly.type
_entity_poly.pdbx_seq_one_letter_code
_entity_poly.pdbx_strand_id
1 'polypeptide(L)' 'MSTTNAERLRIYKAKMKQAGFTRLSVYVHPELVAFLNRERKTYECGGRALERLLLGAAKQRP' A
#
# COMPACT_ATOMS: atom_id res chain seq x y z
N MET A 1 6.00 -8.77 -26.50
CA MET A 1 5.43 -7.43 -26.24
C MET A 1 5.65 -7.11 -24.77
N SER A 2 6.41 -6.05 -24.46
CA SER A 2 6.60 -5.63 -23.06
C SER A 2 5.33 -4.92 -22.57
N THR A 3 4.81 -5.33 -21.42
CA THR A 3 3.65 -4.65 -20.83
C THR A 3 4.09 -3.29 -20.28
N THR A 4 3.38 -2.23 -20.67
CA THR A 4 3.64 -0.89 -20.14
C THR A 4 3.41 -0.87 -18.63
N ASN A 5 4.07 0.04 -17.91
CA ASN A 5 3.83 0.20 -16.47
C ASN A 5 2.35 0.50 -16.18
N ALA A 6 1.68 1.23 -17.08
CA ALA A 6 0.25 1.50 -16.98
C ALA A 6 -0.60 0.22 -17.07
N GLU A 7 -0.28 -0.68 -18.00
CA GLU A 7 -0.93 -1.99 -18.15
C GLU A 7 -0.79 -2.83 -16.89
N ARG A 8 0.44 -2.90 -16.35
CA ARG A 8 0.76 -3.63 -15.11
C ARG A 8 -0.02 -3.10 -13.93
N LEU A 9 -0.08 -1.77 -13.78
CA LEU A 9 -0.85 -1.11 -12.72
C LEU A 9 -2.36 -1.36 -12.86
N ARG A 10 -2.90 -1.37 -14.08
CA ARG A 10 -4.32 -1.66 -14.34
C ARG A 10 -4.68 -3.08 -13.91
N ILE A 11 -3.89 -4.07 -14.32
CA ILE A 11 -4.08 -5.48 -13.95
C ILE A 11 -4.00 -5.65 -12.43
N TYR A 12 -2.97 -5.05 -11.81
CA TYR A 12 -2.79 -5.13 -10.36
C TYR A 12 -3.97 -4.53 -9.58
N LYS A 13 -4.45 -3.34 -9.98
CA LYS A 13 -5.62 -2.70 -9.36
C LYS A 13 -6.87 -3.57 -9.49
N ALA A 14 -7.07 -4.22 -10.64
CA ALA A 14 -8.19 -5.13 -10.84
C ALA A 14 -8.14 -6.32 -9.88
N LYS A 15 -6.97 -6.96 -9.74
CA LYS A 15 -6.76 -8.06 -8.77
C LYS A 15 -7.06 -7.63 -7.33
N MET A 16 -6.55 -6.46 -6.92
CA MET A 16 -6.84 -5.90 -5.59
C MET A 16 -8.34 -5.70 -5.37
N LYS A 17 -9.05 -5.12 -6.34
CA LYS A 17 -10.50 -4.91 -6.25
C LYS A 17 -11.27 -6.22 -6.13
N GLN A 18 -10.91 -7.24 -6.92
CA GLN A 18 -11.52 -8.57 -6.86
C GLN A 18 -11.29 -9.25 -5.50
N ALA A 19 -10.12 -9.04 -4.89
CA ALA A 19 -9.81 -9.53 -3.55
C ALA A 19 -10.43 -8.68 -2.41
N GLY A 20 -11.34 -7.74 -2.72
CA GLY A 20 -12.07 -6.92 -1.76
C GLY A 20 -11.30 -5.72 -1.21
N PHE A 21 -10.12 -5.40 -1.75
CA PHE A 21 -9.36 -4.23 -1.31
C PHE A 21 -9.98 -2.95 -1.89
N THR A 22 -10.18 -1.97 -1.02
CA THR A 22 -10.67 -0.63 -1.39
C THR A 22 -9.58 0.42 -1.12
N ARG A 23 -9.46 1.40 -2.03
CA ARG A 23 -8.55 2.52 -1.82
C ARG A 23 -9.14 3.49 -0.81
N LEU A 24 -8.43 3.71 0.28
CA LEU A 24 -8.74 4.78 1.23
C LEU A 24 -7.93 6.04 0.87
N SER A 25 -8.62 7.17 0.79
CA SER A 25 -7.98 8.50 0.71
C SER A 25 -8.19 9.17 2.06
N VAL A 26 -7.18 9.05 2.93
CA VAL A 26 -7.21 9.65 4.26
C VAL A 26 -6.32 10.89 4.28
N TYR A 27 -6.80 11.97 4.87
CA TYR A 27 -5.93 13.05 5.31
C TYR A 27 -5.21 12.59 6.56
N VAL A 28 -3.88 12.50 6.49
CA VAL A 28 -3.02 12.11 7.60
C VAL A 28 -2.24 13.33 8.08
N HIS A 29 -2.15 13.47 9.40
CA HIS A 29 -1.37 14.54 10.03
C HIS A 29 0.10 14.47 9.57
N PRO A 30 0.78 15.61 9.32
CA PRO A 30 2.17 15.62 8.84
C PRO A 30 3.13 14.80 9.72
N GLU A 31 2.92 14.83 11.04
CA GLU A 31 3.72 14.05 11.99
C GLU A 31 3.55 12.54 11.80
N LEU A 32 2.34 12.07 11.47
CA LEU A 32 2.10 10.67 11.17
C LEU A 32 2.82 10.26 9.88
N VAL A 33 2.89 11.14 8.89
CA VAL A 33 3.67 10.88 7.66
C VAL A 33 5.16 10.79 7.97
N ALA A 34 5.69 11.68 8.80
CA ALA A 34 7.10 11.65 9.23
C ALA A 34 7.41 10.37 10.02
N PHE A 35 6.54 9.99 10.96
CA PHE A 35 6.65 8.76 11.72
C PHE A 35 6.64 7.53 10.79
N LEU A 36 5.67 7.45 9.88
CA LEU A 36 5.59 6.34 8.93
C LEU A 36 6.83 6.24 8.04
N ASN A 37 7.39 7.37 7.60
CA ASN A 37 8.62 7.36 6.79
C ASN A 37 9.84 6.83 7.56
N ARG A 38 9.91 7.09 8.88
CA ARG A 38 10.99 6.57 9.74
C ARG A 38 10.85 5.07 10.00
N GLU A 39 9.63 4.61 10.26
CA GLU A 39 9.35 3.21 10.63
C GLU A 39 9.19 2.27 9.41
N ARG A 40 9.15 2.82 8.19
CA ARG A 40 8.93 2.07 6.95
C ARG A 40 10.15 1.26 6.56
N LYS A 41 9.94 -0.03 6.28
CA LYS A 41 10.98 -0.92 5.73
C LYS A 41 11.14 -0.73 4.22
N THR A 42 12.31 -1.07 3.67
CA THR A 42 12.67 -0.88 2.24
C THR A 42 11.67 -1.47 1.25
N TYR A 43 10.97 -2.55 1.62
CA TYR A 43 9.98 -3.25 0.79
C TYR A 43 8.52 -2.89 1.10
N GLU A 44 8.28 -1.86 1.93
CA GLU A 44 6.93 -1.46 2.35
C GLU A 44 6.55 -0.11 1.75
N CYS A 45 5.28 0.03 1.32
CA CYS A 45 4.68 1.33 1.09
C CYS A 45 4.08 1.87 2.41
N GLY A 46 3.79 3.17 2.49
CA GLY A 46 3.29 3.80 3.73
C GLY A 46 2.05 3.12 4.31
N GLY A 47 1.12 2.67 3.46
CA GLY A 47 -0.06 1.91 3.92
C GLY A 47 0.29 0.54 4.53
N ARG A 48 1.33 -0.15 4.02
CA ARG A 48 1.80 -1.41 4.62
C ARG A 48 2.53 -1.16 5.93
N ALA A 49 3.32 -0.09 6.02
CA ALA A 49 3.97 0.30 7.26
C ALA A 49 2.91 0.59 8.34
N LEU A 50 1.86 1.37 7.99
CA LEU A 50 0.75 1.66 8.90
C LEU A 50 0.01 0.39 9.34
N GLU A 51 -0.36 -0.47 8.40
CA GLU A 51 -1.05 -1.73 8.69
C GLU A 51 -0.23 -2.62 9.64
N ARG A 52 1.08 -2.78 9.38
CA ARG A 52 1.99 -3.51 10.26
C ARG A 52 2.11 -2.89 11.65
N LEU A 53 2.21 -1.56 11.74
CA LEU A 53 2.33 -0.87 13.02
C LEU A 53 1.06 -0.98 13.87
N LEU A 54 -0.12 -1.00 13.24
CA LEU A 54 -1.40 -1.14 13.93
C LEU A 54 -1.74 -2.59 14.28
N LEU A 55 -1.47 -3.54 13.37
CA LEU A 55 -1.94 -4.92 13.46
C LEU A 55 -0.82 -5.93 13.77
N GLY A 56 0.42 -5.48 13.94
CA GLY A 56 1.61 -6.32 14.10
C GLY A 56 2.13 -6.95 12.81
N ALA A 57 1.29 -7.07 11.78
CA ALA A 57 1.66 -7.57 10.46
C ALA A 57 0.88 -6.87 9.34
N ALA A 58 1.52 -6.69 8.18
CA ALA A 58 0.84 -6.23 6.97
C ALA A 58 0.22 -7.42 6.24
N LYS A 59 -1.00 -7.27 5.72
CA LYS A 59 -1.69 -8.33 5.00
C LYS A 59 -0.95 -8.63 3.69
N GLN A 60 -0.77 -9.92 3.39
CA GLN A 60 -0.20 -10.34 2.13
C GLN A 60 -1.15 -9.94 0.99
N ARG A 61 -0.60 -9.26 -0.02
CA ARG A 61 -1.33 -8.87 -1.23
C ARG A 61 -1.01 -9.87 -2.34
N PRO A 62 -2.00 -10.28 -3.15
CA PRO A 62 -1.78 -11.12 -4.33
C PRO A 62 -1.08 -10.40 -5.49
#